data_AF-A0A645GTC6-F1
#
_entry.id   AF-A0A645GTC6-F1
#
_cell.length_a   1.000
_cell.length_b   1.000
_cell.length_c   1.000
_cell.angle_alpha   90.00
_cell.angle_beta   90.00
_cell.angle_gamma   90.00
#
_symmetry.space_group_name_H-M   'P 1'
#
loop_
_entity.id
_entity.type
_entity.pdbx_description
1 polymer ?
#
loop_
_entity_poly.entity_id
_entity_poly.type
_entity_poly.pdbx_seq_one_letter_code
_entity_poly.pdbx_strand_id
1 'polypeptide(L)'
;MRQGDRLNWEKVTELAEHYGMGHVLQQAVILANRLLDVPIPPYFSSEFSIGSKALLLAELAVPFFRDTNYDPSTVTWSQELYYRAKQYQLCLRAGWRNKLQYMLIHFGAAESDILRFPLPDGLYSLYYLIRPFTWLERRLKCRA
;
A
#
# COMPACT_ATOMS: atom_id res chain seq x y z
N MET A 1 27.56 14.32 17.80
CA MET A 1 26.33 15.00 18.24
C MET A 1 25.15 14.38 17.50
N ARG A 2 24.25 13.67 18.19
CA ARG A 2 23.14 12.93 17.56
C ARG A 2 21.99 13.90 17.28
N GLN A 3 21.53 13.98 16.03
CA GLN A 3 20.41 14.85 15.59
C GLN A 3 19.04 14.53 16.23
N GLY A 4 18.94 13.49 17.07
CA GLY A 4 17.69 13.03 17.68
C GLY A 4 17.03 14.02 18.64
N ASP A 5 17.77 15.00 19.18
CA ASP A 5 17.26 15.94 20.20
C ASP A 5 16.55 17.19 19.64
N ARG A 6 16.51 17.36 18.31
CA ARG A 6 15.82 18.53 17.70
C ARG A 6 14.34 18.28 17.38
N LEU A 7 13.91 17.03 17.27
CA LEU A 7 12.55 16.69 16.93
C LEU A 7 11.75 16.33 18.19
N ASN A 8 10.69 17.06 18.47
CA ASN A 8 9.78 16.73 19.56
C ASN A 8 8.89 15.55 19.12
N TRP A 9 9.30 14.33 19.46
CA TRP A 9 8.61 13.10 19.08
C TRP A 9 7.21 12.99 19.67
N GLU A 10 6.97 13.52 20.86
CA GLU A 10 5.65 13.54 21.48
C GLU A 10 4.65 14.33 20.62
N LYS A 11 5.02 15.54 20.18
CA LYS A 11 4.17 16.34 19.27
C LYS A 11 3.95 15.66 17.92
N VAL A 12 4.97 15.00 17.38
CA VAL A 12 4.87 14.30 16.09
C VAL A 12 3.91 13.11 16.20
N THR A 13 4.00 12.35 17.28
CA THR A 13 3.10 11.23 17.56
C THR A 13 1.67 11.71 17.81
N GLU A 14 1.49 12.77 18.59
CA GLU A 14 0.17 13.37 18.83
C GLU A 14 -0.49 13.82 17.51
N LEU A 15 0.27 14.50 16.64
CA LEU A 15 -0.20 14.87 15.30
C LEU A 15 -0.53 13.64 14.45
N ALA A 16 0.32 12.62 14.45
CA ALA A 16 0.08 11.40 13.67
C ALA A 16 -1.19 10.67 14.15
N GLU A 17 -1.40 10.57 15.46
CA GLU A 17 -2.63 9.99 16.03
C GLU A 17 -3.87 10.84 15.71
N HIS A 18 -3.77 12.17 15.79
CA HIS A 18 -4.86 13.07 15.43
C HIS A 18 -5.35 12.87 13.99
N TYR A 19 -4.44 12.58 13.05
CA TYR A 19 -4.77 12.28 11.66
C TYR A 19 -5.00 10.79 11.38
N GLY A 20 -4.96 9.90 12.38
CA GLY A 20 -5.11 8.45 12.20
C GLY A 20 -3.98 7.79 11.42
N MET A 21 -2.79 8.40 11.45
CA MET A 21 -1.57 8.01 10.74
C MET A 21 -0.48 7.43 11.66
N GLY A 22 -0.77 7.16 12.93
CA GLY A 22 0.19 6.60 13.88
C GLY A 22 0.92 5.36 13.36
N HIS A 23 0.19 4.41 12.77
CA HIS A 23 0.79 3.20 12.18
C HIS A 23 1.71 3.50 10.98
N VAL A 24 1.49 4.60 10.27
CA VAL A 24 2.34 5.05 9.14
C VAL A 24 3.62 5.69 9.66
N LEU A 25 3.52 6.53 10.70
CA LEU A 25 4.68 7.12 11.37
C LEU A 25 5.59 6.01 11.92
N GLN A 26 5.01 5.08 12.66
CA GLN A 26 5.73 3.92 13.21
C GLN A 26 6.37 3.08 12.09
N GLN A 27 5.65 2.80 10.99
CA GLN A 27 6.20 2.11 9.83
C GLN A 27 7.41 2.87 9.26
N ALA A 28 7.33 4.20 9.13
CA ALA A 28 8.40 5.02 8.57
C ALA A 28 9.67 4.97 9.43
N VAL A 29 9.53 5.02 10.76
CA VAL A 29 10.66 4.88 11.70
C VAL A 29 11.30 3.49 11.57
N ILE A 30 10.51 2.42 11.50
CA ILE A 30 11.02 1.05 11.30
C ILE A 30 11.76 0.93 9.97
N LEU A 31 11.20 1.49 8.89
CA LEU A 31 11.83 1.46 7.57
C LEU A 31 13.12 2.27 7.54
N ALA A 32 13.16 3.45 8.15
CA ALA A 32 14.38 4.25 8.25
C ALA A 32 15.48 3.49 9.00
N ASN A 33 15.14 2.76 10.06
CA ASN A 33 16.08 1.90 10.74
C ASN A 33 16.57 0.74 9.85
N ARG A 34 15.67 0.03 9.15
CA ARG A 34 16.04 -1.14 8.34
C ARG A 34 16.75 -0.82 7.02
N LEU A 35 16.47 0.34 6.42
CA LEU A 35 16.99 0.70 5.10
C LEU A 35 18.19 1.63 5.17
N LEU A 36 18.29 2.45 6.23
CA LEU A 36 19.28 3.51 6.36
C LEU A 36 20.12 3.39 7.64
N ASP A 37 19.95 2.31 8.41
CA ASP A 37 20.60 2.07 9.71
C ASP A 37 20.44 3.24 10.71
N VAL A 38 19.35 4.00 10.59
CA VAL A 38 19.04 5.12 11.50
C VAL A 38 18.60 4.55 12.85
N PRO A 39 19.18 4.98 13.98
CA PRO A 39 18.79 4.48 15.29
C PRO A 39 17.34 4.86 15.61
N ILE A 40 16.59 3.90 16.14
CA ILE A 40 15.21 4.12 16.57
C ILE A 40 15.20 5.08 17.77
N PRO A 41 14.37 6.14 17.76
CA PRO A 41 14.24 7.04 18.90
C PRO A 41 13.77 6.28 20.15
N PRO A 42 14.33 6.56 21.34
CA PRO A 42 13.95 5.88 22.59
C PRO A 42 12.44 5.95 22.87
N TYR A 43 11.79 7.04 22.46
CA TYR A 43 10.34 7.27 22.58
C TYR A 43 9.51 6.09 22.06
N PHE A 44 9.94 5.44 20.97
CA PHE A 44 9.18 4.36 20.35
C PHE A 44 9.61 2.95 20.79
N SER A 45 10.65 2.83 21.62
CA SER A 45 11.20 1.52 22.01
C SER A 45 10.20 0.60 22.72
N SER A 46 9.17 1.15 23.37
CA SER A 46 8.06 0.42 24.00
C SER A 46 6.87 0.19 23.06
N GLU A 47 6.66 1.05 22.06
CA GLU A 47 5.52 0.97 21.15
C GLU A 47 5.70 -0.07 20.03
N PHE A 48 6.94 -0.39 19.68
CA PHE A 48 7.27 -1.44 18.73
C PHE A 48 7.16 -2.84 19.34
N SER A 49 5.98 -3.16 19.84
CA SER A 49 5.63 -4.52 20.23
C SER A 49 5.67 -5.45 19.02
N ILE A 50 6.22 -6.65 19.22
CA ILE A 50 6.26 -7.74 18.24
C ILE A 50 4.80 -8.04 17.83
N GLY A 51 4.49 -7.89 16.54
CA GLY A 51 3.12 -8.06 16.02
C GLY A 51 2.33 -6.76 15.79
N SER A 52 2.93 -5.59 16.02
CA SER A 52 2.30 -4.32 15.68
C SER A 52 2.02 -4.19 14.17
N LYS A 53 0.90 -3.54 13.85
CA LYS A 53 0.49 -3.25 12.47
C LYS A 53 1.58 -2.51 11.67
N ALA A 54 2.34 -1.66 12.34
CA ALA A 54 3.46 -0.92 11.76
C ALA A 54 4.60 -1.83 11.27
N LEU A 55 4.93 -2.88 12.04
CA LEU A 55 5.95 -3.86 11.68
C LEU A 55 5.51 -4.69 10.46
N LEU A 56 4.27 -5.15 10.45
CA LEU A 56 3.68 -5.84 9.28
C LEU A 56 3.74 -4.96 8.03
N LEU A 57 3.37 -3.67 8.16
CA LEU A 57 3.43 -2.74 7.04
C LEU A 57 4.86 -2.49 6.54
N ALA A 58 5.83 -2.40 7.46
CA ALA A 58 7.23 -2.25 7.09
C ALA A 58 7.75 -3.48 6.35
N GLU A 59 7.41 -4.69 6.81
CA GLU A 59 7.78 -5.94 6.14
C GLU A 59 7.17 -6.10 4.76
N LEU A 60 5.90 -5.70 4.60
CA LEU A 60 5.25 -5.67 3.29
C LEU A 60 5.90 -4.63 2.36
N ALA A 61 6.49 -3.56 2.90
CA ALA A 61 7.08 -2.49 2.11
C ALA A 61 8.52 -2.78 1.63
N VAL A 62 9.34 -3.48 2.42
CA VAL A 62 10.75 -3.80 2.11
C VAL A 62 10.97 -4.37 0.68
N PRO A 63 10.16 -5.31 0.17
CA PRO A 63 10.34 -5.86 -1.17
C PRO A 63 10.31 -4.82 -2.29
N PHE A 64 9.50 -3.76 -2.15
CA PHE A 64 9.41 -2.70 -3.16
C PHE A 64 10.68 -1.86 -3.27
N PHE A 65 11.48 -1.79 -2.20
CA PHE A 65 12.76 -1.08 -2.20
C PHE A 65 13.92 -1.96 -2.67
N ARG A 66 13.79 -3.29 -2.59
CA ARG A 66 14.84 -4.24 -2.96
C ARG A 66 14.74 -4.72 -4.41
N ASP A 67 13.53 -4.79 -4.96
CA ASP A 67 13.34 -5.25 -6.34
C ASP A 67 13.58 -4.10 -7.33
N THR A 68 14.72 -4.14 -8.01
CA THR A 68 15.17 -3.12 -8.99
C THR A 68 14.38 -3.15 -10.30
N ASN A 69 13.56 -4.19 -10.53
CA ASN A 69 12.64 -4.26 -11.67
C ASN A 69 11.26 -3.65 -11.37
N TYR A 70 11.10 -2.98 -10.23
CA TYR A 70 9.89 -2.26 -9.89
C TYR A 70 9.79 -0.97 -10.72
N ASP A 71 9.05 -1.03 -11.82
CA ASP A 71 8.59 0.15 -12.53
C ASP A 71 7.06 0.28 -12.36
N PRO A 72 6.56 1.28 -11.60
CA PRO A 72 5.13 1.47 -11.39
C PRO A 72 4.35 1.78 -12.67
N SER A 73 5.04 2.15 -13.76
CA SER A 73 4.46 2.44 -15.07
C SER A 73 4.36 1.22 -15.99
N THR A 74 5.12 0.15 -15.71
CA THR A 74 5.05 -1.09 -16.51
C THR A 74 4.13 -2.11 -15.84
N VAL A 75 3.29 -2.77 -16.65
CA VAL A 75 2.33 -3.79 -16.19
C VAL A 75 3.04 -5.11 -15.82
N THR A 76 4.36 -5.19 -15.95
CA THR A 76 5.22 -6.33 -15.61
C THR A 76 5.43 -6.45 -14.11
N TRP A 77 4.34 -6.69 -13.39
CA TRP A 77 4.38 -7.00 -11.97
C TRP A 77 4.64 -8.51 -11.85
N SER A 78 5.66 -8.91 -11.08
CA SER A 78 5.68 -10.29 -10.61
C SER A 78 4.36 -10.54 -9.85
N GLN A 79 3.71 -11.70 -10.07
CA GLN A 79 2.41 -11.97 -9.45
C GLN A 79 2.50 -11.81 -7.93
N GLU A 80 3.63 -12.17 -7.34
CA GLU A 80 3.93 -11.99 -5.93
C GLU A 80 3.92 -10.52 -5.48
N LEU A 81 4.65 -9.62 -6.17
CA LEU A 81 4.67 -8.19 -5.84
C LEU A 81 3.28 -7.55 -5.97
N TYR A 82 2.49 -7.98 -6.97
CA TYR A 82 1.11 -7.54 -7.09
C TYR A 82 0.28 -7.86 -5.84
N TYR A 83 0.31 -9.10 -5.37
CA TYR A 83 -0.47 -9.49 -4.21
C TYR A 83 0.04 -8.82 -2.93
N ARG A 84 1.37 -8.71 -2.78
CA ARG A 84 1.98 -7.96 -1.66
C ARG A 84 1.56 -6.49 -1.67
N ALA A 85 1.49 -5.83 -2.83
CA ALA A 85 1.06 -4.44 -2.93
C ALA A 85 -0.42 -4.27 -2.57
N LYS A 86 -1.28 -5.18 -3.02
CA LYS A 86 -2.69 -5.18 -2.63
C LYS A 86 -2.86 -5.41 -1.13
N GLN A 87 -2.10 -6.35 -0.56
CA GLN A 87 -2.09 -6.61 0.87
C GLN A 87 -1.60 -5.38 1.65
N TYR A 88 -0.51 -4.74 1.22
CA TYR A 88 0.00 -3.50 1.80
C TYR A 88 -1.07 -2.40 1.78
N GLN A 89 -1.68 -2.15 0.62
CA GLN A 89 -2.73 -1.14 0.46
C GLN A 89 -3.97 -1.42 1.34
N LEU A 90 -4.36 -2.69 1.53
CA LEU A 90 -5.44 -3.09 2.43
C LEU A 90 -5.07 -2.88 3.90
N CYS A 91 -3.85 -3.25 4.29
CA CYS A 91 -3.35 -3.08 5.66
C CYS A 91 -3.17 -1.61 6.02
N LEU A 92 -2.77 -0.76 5.07
CA LEU A 92 -2.55 0.67 5.29
C LEU A 92 -3.85 1.39 5.69
N ARG A 93 -4.99 0.94 5.16
CA ARG A 93 -6.30 1.56 5.40
C ARG A 93 -6.80 1.23 6.81
N ALA A 94 -7.10 2.28 7.57
CA ALA A 94 -7.75 2.17 8.87
C ALA A 94 -9.26 1.97 8.72
N GLY A 95 -9.83 1.03 9.50
CA GLY A 95 -11.28 0.77 9.52
C GLY A 95 -11.81 -0.09 8.37
N TRP A 96 -12.91 -0.80 8.63
CA TRP A 96 -13.54 -1.71 7.67
C TRP A 96 -14.19 -0.97 6.49
N ARG A 97 -14.72 0.24 6.72
CA ARG A 97 -15.37 1.07 5.67
C ARG A 97 -14.39 1.43 4.55
N ASN A 98 -13.20 1.89 4.90
CA ASN A 98 -12.16 2.25 3.94
C ASN A 98 -11.63 1.03 3.18
N LYS A 99 -11.55 -0.13 3.85
CA LYS A 99 -11.21 -1.40 3.20
C LYS A 99 -12.28 -1.82 2.19
N LEU A 100 -13.56 -1.70 2.56
CA LEU A 100 -14.66 -2.02 1.67
C LEU A 100 -14.70 -1.07 0.46
N GLN A 101 -14.58 0.24 0.68
CA GLN A 101 -14.52 1.22 -0.40
C GLN A 101 -13.37 0.92 -1.37
N TYR A 102 -12.20 0.57 -0.83
CA TYR A 102 -11.07 0.16 -1.66
C TYR A 102 -11.39 -1.08 -2.50
N MET A 103 -12.05 -2.09 -1.93
CA MET A 103 -12.48 -3.26 -2.69
C MET A 103 -13.46 -2.86 -3.80
N LEU A 104 -14.45 -2.02 -3.50
CA LEU A 104 -15.44 -1.53 -4.47
C LEU A 104 -14.81 -0.76 -5.64
N ILE A 105 -13.76 0.02 -5.39
CA ILE A 105 -13.02 0.72 -6.47
C ILE A 105 -12.40 -0.28 -7.46
N HIS A 106 -12.00 -1.48 -7.01
CA HIS A 106 -11.50 -2.53 -7.92
C HIS A 106 -12.59 -3.21 -8.74
N PHE A 107 -13.88 -2.97 -8.43
CA PHE A 107 -15.02 -3.44 -9.22
C PHE A 107 -15.63 -2.36 -10.12
N GLY A 108 -15.16 -1.11 -10.06
CA GLY A 108 -15.66 -0.01 -10.90
C GLY A 108 -15.31 -0.16 -12.39
N ALA A 109 -15.63 0.82 -13.24
CA ALA A 109 -15.03 0.87 -14.58
C ALA A 109 -13.54 1.26 -14.44
N ALA A 110 -12.63 0.50 -15.06
CA ALA A 110 -11.22 0.89 -15.12
C ALA A 110 -10.98 1.68 -16.40
N GLU A 111 -10.22 2.77 -16.32
CA GLU A 111 -9.81 3.56 -17.49
C GLU A 111 -9.16 2.69 -18.58
N SER A 112 -8.35 1.71 -18.18
CA SER A 112 -7.74 0.75 -19.11
C SER A 112 -8.76 -0.10 -19.88
N ASP A 113 -9.93 -0.39 -19.30
CA ASP A 113 -10.98 -1.16 -19.97
C ASP A 113 -11.83 -0.25 -20.88
N ILE A 114 -12.04 1.02 -20.49
CA ILE A 114 -12.70 2.04 -21.31
C ILE A 114 -11.89 2.32 -22.58
N LEU A 115 -10.57 2.45 -22.46
CA LEU A 115 -9.66 2.64 -23.59
C LEU A 115 -9.60 1.41 -24.51
N ARG A 116 -9.74 0.19 -23.95
CA ARG A 116 -9.67 -1.06 -24.72
C ARG A 116 -10.98 -1.39 -25.45
N PHE A 117 -12.12 -1.04 -24.84
CA PHE A 117 -13.45 -1.30 -25.39
C PHE A 117 -14.29 -0.04 -25.26
N PRO A 118 -14.20 0.95 -26.17
CA PRO A 118 -15.04 2.14 -26.10
C PRO A 118 -16.50 1.75 -26.34
N LEU A 119 -17.29 1.72 -25.27
CA LEU A 119 -18.72 1.45 -25.31
C LEU A 119 -19.48 2.78 -25.35
N PRO A 120 -20.63 2.84 -26.05
CA PRO A 120 -21.50 4.02 -26.00
C PRO A 120 -22.04 4.24 -24.58
N ASP A 121 -22.31 5.49 -24.22
CA ASP A 121 -22.65 5.91 -22.84
C ASP A 121 -23.80 5.11 -22.21
N GLY A 122 -24.79 4.68 -23.00
CA GLY A 122 -25.92 3.87 -22.52
C GLY A 122 -25.54 2.46 -22.04
N LEU A 123 -24.36 1.96 -22.42
CA LEU A 123 -23.83 0.64 -22.04
C LEU A 123 -22.72 0.74 -20.98
N TYR A 124 -22.55 1.88 -20.31
CA TYR A 124 -21.50 2.05 -19.31
C TYR A 124 -21.60 1.05 -18.15
N SER A 125 -22.81 0.60 -17.80
CA SER A 125 -23.04 -0.46 -16.81
C SER A 125 -22.38 -1.78 -17.18
N LEU A 126 -22.17 -2.06 -18.48
CA LEU A 126 -21.55 -3.29 -18.95
C LEU A 126 -20.05 -3.37 -18.59
N TYR A 127 -19.37 -2.24 -18.38
CA TYR A 127 -17.98 -2.26 -17.92
C TYR A 127 -17.80 -2.94 -16.56
N TYR A 128 -18.81 -2.85 -15.68
CA TYR A 128 -18.80 -3.52 -14.38
C TYR A 128 -18.85 -5.04 -14.54
N LEU A 129 -19.55 -5.54 -15.57
CA LEU A 129 -19.64 -6.97 -15.88
C LEU A 129 -18.40 -7.48 -16.64
N ILE A 130 -17.80 -6.65 -17.50
CA ILE A 130 -16.63 -7.02 -18.30
C ILE A 130 -15.37 -7.16 -17.43
N ARG A 131 -15.25 -6.35 -16.36
CA ARG A 131 -14.06 -6.28 -15.51
C ARG A 131 -13.59 -7.61 -14.89
N PRO A 132 -14.44 -8.49 -14.32
CA PRO A 132 -13.98 -9.80 -13.85
C PRO A 132 -13.37 -10.65 -14.98
N PHE A 133 -13.91 -10.57 -16.20
CA PHE A 133 -13.38 -11.31 -17.35
C PHE A 133 -12.05 -10.74 -17.84
N THR A 134 -11.91 -9.43 -17.97
CA THR A 134 -10.65 -8.80 -18.39
C THR A 134 -9.55 -8.98 -17.34
N TRP A 135 -9.89 -8.94 -16.06
CA TRP A 135 -8.96 -9.27 -14.99
C TRP A 135 -8.48 -10.72 -15.08
N LEU A 136 -9.39 -11.67 -15.29
CA LEU A 136 -9.05 -13.09 -15.44
C LEU A 136 -8.16 -13.34 -16.67
N GLU A 137 -8.48 -12.71 -17.81
CA GLU A 137 -7.67 -12.77 -19.03
C GLU A 137 -6.23 -12.29 -18.78
N ARG A 138 -6.06 -11.15 -18.10
CA ARG A 138 -4.72 -10.62 -17.74
C ARG A 138 -3.94 -11.60 -16.86
N ARG A 139 -4.61 -12.32 -15.95
CA ARG A 139 -3.96 -13.32 -15.09
C ARG A 139 -3.50 -14.57 -15.84
N LEU A 140 -4.30 -15.03 -16.80
CA LEU A 140 -3.97 -16.20 -17.60
C LEU A 140 -2.84 -15.90 -18.59
N LYS A 141 -2.83 -14.71 -19.20
CA LYS A 141 -1.77 -14.29 -20.12
C LYS A 141 -0.40 -14.08 -19.46
N CYS A 142 -0.35 -13.58 -18.22
CA CYS A 142 0.91 -13.46 -17.48
C CYS A 142 1.47 -14.80 -16.95
N ARG A 143 0.82 -15.93 -17.26
CA ARG A 143 1.24 -17.28 -16.83
C ARG A 143 1.76 -18.14 -18.00
N ALA A 144 1.63 -17.67 -19.23
CA ALA A 144 2.13 -18.29 -20.46
C ALA A 144 3.35 -17.52 -20.97
#